data_AF-K1LPB3-F1
#
_entry.id   AF-K1LPB3-F1
#
_cell.length_a   1.000
_cell.length_b   1.000
_cell.length_c   1.000
_cell.angle_alpha   90.00
_cell.angle_beta   90.00
_cell.angle_gamma   90.00
#
_symmetry.space_group_name_H-M   'P 1'
#
loop_
_entity.id
_entity.type
_entity.pdbx_description
1 polymer ?
#
loop_
_entity_poly.entity_id
_entity_poly.type
_entity_poly.pdbx_seq_one_letter_code
_entity_poly.pdbx_strand_id
1 'polypeptide(L)'
;MILDILDKNYDKILLTLLIVSIAWLAVGLAIGIDLIFGVKKAKSLGECTTSEGFRRTVNKATYYYALMTFGVIFDVFDVVTPIFIPNKIATIPFFTIIVALGLVLNEAKSVREKAEDKVRRRSDQTFREVIKLIKERQDLMDNLLTHLKDEKNKTENH
;
A
#
# COMPACT_ATOMS: atom_id res chain seq x y z
N MET A 1 -17.86 10.70 25.54
CA MET A 1 -16.81 10.53 26.59
C MET A 1 -16.92 11.55 27.72
N ILE A 2 -17.11 12.85 27.46
CA ILE A 2 -17.20 13.86 28.52
C ILE A 2 -18.39 13.66 29.48
N LEU A 3 -19.52 13.19 28.96
CA LEU A 3 -20.69 12.83 29.77
C LEU A 3 -20.38 11.64 30.70
N ASP A 4 -19.72 10.60 30.17
CA ASP A 4 -19.34 9.43 30.98
C ASP A 4 -18.32 9.78 32.07
N ILE A 5 -17.45 10.77 31.84
CA ILE A 5 -16.53 11.33 32.84
C ILE A 5 -17.30 12.03 33.97
N LEU A 6 -18.31 12.83 33.60
CA LEU A 6 -19.14 13.54 34.56
C LEU A 6 -19.97 12.57 35.42
N ASP A 7 -20.47 11.50 34.81
CA ASP A 7 -21.26 10.44 35.45
C ASP A 7 -20.41 9.41 36.21
N LYS A 8 -19.07 9.58 36.26
CA LYS A 8 -18.11 8.65 36.87
C LYS A 8 -18.23 7.21 36.36
N ASN A 9 -18.62 7.05 35.10
CA ASN A 9 -18.77 5.73 34.48
C ASN A 9 -17.43 5.25 33.89
N TYR A 10 -16.56 4.76 34.78
CA TYR A 10 -15.21 4.34 34.42
C TYR A 10 -15.17 3.14 33.47
N ASP A 11 -16.14 2.22 33.55
CA ASP A 11 -16.22 1.04 32.68
C ASP A 11 -16.39 1.43 31.21
N LYS A 12 -17.27 2.39 30.93
CA LYS A 12 -17.48 2.91 29.57
C LYS A 12 -16.24 3.64 29.05
N ILE A 13 -15.62 4.47 29.89
CA ILE A 13 -14.41 5.21 29.51
C ILE A 13 -13.28 4.23 29.14
N LEU A 14 -13.09 3.18 29.97
CA LEU A 14 -12.09 2.15 29.71
C LEU A 14 -12.37 1.41 28.39
N LEU A 15 -13.62 1.06 28.14
CA LEU A 15 -14.03 0.42 26.89
C LEU A 15 -13.77 1.32 25.67
N THR A 16 -14.14 2.60 25.73
CA THR A 16 -13.88 3.57 24.67
C THR A 16 -12.38 3.73 24.42
N LEU A 17 -11.56 3.86 25.47
CA LEU A 17 -10.10 3.94 25.35
C LEU A 17 -9.49 2.68 24.75
N LEU A 18 -10.01 1.49 25.09
CA LEU A 18 -9.57 0.23 24.48
C LEU A 18 -9.85 0.22 22.97
N ILE A 19 -11.04 0.66 22.56
CA ILE A 19 -11.41 0.74 21.14
C ILE A 19 -10.51 1.73 20.39
N VAL A 20 -10.28 2.91 20.96
CA VAL A 20 -9.34 3.91 20.41
C VAL A 20 -7.95 3.28 20.25
N SER A 21 -7.45 2.58 21.27
CA SER A 21 -6.14 1.94 21.25
C SER A 21 -6.02 0.91 20.12
N ILE A 22 -7.05 0.08 19.93
CA ILE A 22 -7.10 -0.89 18.83
C ILE A 22 -7.10 -0.18 17.47
N ALA A 23 -7.85 0.92 17.32
CA ALA A 23 -7.86 1.70 16.08
C ALA A 23 -6.48 2.31 15.76
N TRP A 24 -5.77 2.82 16.77
CA TRP A 24 -4.42 3.34 16.63
C TRP A 24 -3.42 2.24 16.20
N LEU A 25 -3.54 1.04 16.76
CA LEU A 25 -2.74 -0.11 16.35
C LEU A 25 -3.05 -0.53 14.91
N ALA A 26 -4.32 -0.56 14.51
CA ALA A 26 -4.73 -0.91 13.15
C ALA A 26 -4.15 0.06 12.10
N VAL A 27 -4.18 1.37 12.37
CA VAL A 27 -3.56 2.38 11.50
C VAL A 27 -2.04 2.19 11.44
N GLY A 28 -1.39 1.93 12.57
CA GLY A 28 0.05 1.65 12.62
C GLY A 28 0.43 0.41 11.80
N LEU A 29 -0.35 -0.67 11.91
CA LEU A 29 -0.17 -1.88 11.11
C LEU A 29 -0.36 -1.61 9.61
N ALA A 30 -1.35 -0.80 9.22
CA ALA A 30 -1.58 -0.44 7.83
C ALA A 30 -0.38 0.32 7.23
N ILE A 31 0.17 1.30 7.96
CA ILE A 31 1.40 2.01 7.55
C ILE A 31 2.58 1.05 7.46
N GLY A 32 2.71 0.12 8.42
CA GLY A 32 3.76 -0.90 8.44
C GLY A 32 3.69 -1.83 7.22
N ILE A 33 2.50 -2.29 6.86
CA ILE A 33 2.26 -3.09 5.65
C ILE A 33 2.67 -2.28 4.41
N ASP A 34 2.22 -1.02 4.30
CA ASP A 34 2.55 -0.15 3.17
C ASP A 34 4.06 0.05 2.99
N LEU A 35 4.79 0.21 4.11
CA LEU A 35 6.25 0.30 4.14
C LEU A 35 6.90 -1.01 3.66
N ILE A 36 6.47 -2.18 4.15
CA ILE A 36 7.03 -3.47 3.73
C ILE A 36 6.84 -3.68 2.23
N PHE A 37 5.67 -3.38 1.69
CA PHE A 37 5.42 -3.47 0.24
C PHE A 37 6.24 -2.44 -0.55
N GLY A 38 6.42 -1.24 -0.02
CA GLY A 38 7.31 -0.22 -0.59
C GLY A 38 8.77 -0.67 -0.65
N VAL A 39 9.30 -1.22 0.44
CA VAL A 39 10.68 -1.73 0.54
C VAL A 39 10.89 -2.93 -0.39
N LYS A 40 9.95 -3.87 -0.43
CA LYS A 40 9.99 -5.00 -1.38
C LYS A 40 10.01 -4.52 -2.83
N LYS A 41 9.24 -3.48 -3.17
CA LYS A 41 9.23 -2.87 -4.50
C LYS A 41 10.59 -2.23 -4.83
N ALA A 42 11.14 -1.40 -3.94
CA ALA A 42 12.45 -0.77 -4.12
C ALA A 42 13.57 -1.80 -4.33
N LYS A 43 13.61 -2.85 -3.48
CA LYS A 43 14.59 -3.94 -3.60
C LYS A 43 14.49 -4.68 -4.94
N SER A 44 13.29 -4.88 -5.47
CA SER A 44 13.10 -5.50 -6.80
C SER A 44 13.58 -4.63 -7.97
N LEU A 45 13.76 -3.32 -7.74
CA LEU A 45 14.24 -2.37 -8.75
C LEU A 45 15.76 -2.16 -8.69
N GLY A 46 16.44 -2.74 -7.70
CA GLY A 46 17.87 -2.48 -7.47
C GLY A 46 18.16 -1.03 -7.02
N GLU A 47 17.13 -0.25 -6.71
CA GLU A 47 17.28 1.08 -6.14
C GLU A 47 17.71 0.96 -4.68
N CYS A 48 18.70 1.77 -4.26
CA CYS A 48 19.05 1.86 -2.84
C CYS A 48 17.80 2.23 -2.05
N THR A 49 17.57 1.55 -0.92
CA THR A 49 16.52 1.92 0.03
C THR A 49 16.94 3.24 0.70
N THR A 50 16.68 4.36 0.03
CA THR A 50 17.15 5.68 0.44
C THR A 50 16.41 6.16 1.69
N SER A 51 17.08 7.00 2.48
CA SER A 51 16.53 7.72 3.64
C SER A 51 15.19 8.40 3.35
N GLU A 52 14.97 8.83 2.11
CA GLU A 52 13.75 9.50 1.66
C GLU A 52 12.50 8.62 1.74
N GLY A 53 12.62 7.32 1.45
CA GLY A 53 11.50 6.39 1.57
C GLY A 53 11.03 6.23 3.03
N PHE A 54 11.99 6.13 3.95
CA PHE A 54 11.70 6.07 5.38
C PHE A 54 11.15 7.39 5.91
N ARG A 55 11.75 8.52 5.51
CA ARG A 55 11.28 9.87 5.86
C ARG A 55 9.84 10.11 5.41
N ARG A 56 9.46 9.63 4.22
CA ARG A 56 8.07 9.67 3.75
C ARG A 56 7.13 8.89 4.66
N THR A 57 7.52 7.70 5.12
CA THR A 57 6.71 6.90 6.05
C THR A 57 6.61 7.56 7.42
N VAL A 58 7.68 8.17 7.93
CA VAL A 58 7.64 8.93 9.18
C VAL A 58 6.68 10.12 9.06
N ASN A 59 6.78 10.92 7.99
CA ASN A 59 5.87 12.03 7.77
C ASN A 59 4.41 11.58 7.66
N LYS A 60 4.16 10.45 6.98
CA LYS A 60 2.84 9.82 6.89
C LYS A 60 2.33 9.42 8.28
N ALA A 61 3.17 8.77 9.08
CA ALA A 61 2.82 8.38 10.45
C ALA A 61 2.51 9.61 11.32
N THR A 62 3.33 10.66 11.27
CA THR A 62 3.08 11.91 11.98
C THR A 62 1.74 12.51 11.60
N TYR A 63 1.44 12.61 10.30
CA TYR A 63 0.15 13.13 9.83
C TYR A 63 -1.03 12.26 10.27
N TYR A 64 -0.88 10.94 10.20
CA TYR A 64 -1.96 9.99 10.53
C TYR A 64 -2.25 10.00 12.02
N TYR A 65 -1.22 9.98 12.87
CA TYR A 65 -1.41 10.07 14.31
C TYR A 65 -1.88 11.47 14.77
N ALA A 66 -1.53 12.54 14.05
CA ALA A 66 -2.13 13.85 14.29
C ALA A 66 -3.65 13.84 13.98
N LEU A 67 -4.06 13.26 12.84
CA LEU A 67 -5.48 13.10 12.50
C LEU A 67 -6.23 12.21 13.50
N MET A 68 -5.62 11.10 13.93
CA MET A 68 -6.19 10.23 14.96
C MET A 68 -6.37 10.97 16.29
N THR A 69 -5.42 11.85 16.65
CA THR A 69 -5.52 12.70 17.83
C THR A 69 -6.70 13.66 17.73
N PHE A 70 -6.89 14.31 16.57
CA PHE A 70 -8.08 15.13 16.34
C PHE A 70 -9.37 14.32 16.46
N GLY A 71 -9.41 13.09 15.92
CA GLY A 71 -10.54 12.18 16.08
C GLY A 71 -10.91 11.94 17.53
N VAL A 72 -9.91 11.64 18.38
CA VAL A 72 -10.12 11.44 19.82
C VAL A 72 -10.62 12.71 20.49
N ILE A 73 -10.07 13.88 20.14
CA ILE A 73 -10.53 15.17 20.67
C ILE A 73 -12.02 15.38 20.33
N PHE A 74 -12.44 15.12 19.10
CA PHE A 74 -13.85 15.21 18.72
C PHE A 74 -14.72 14.24 19.52
N ASP A 75 -14.30 12.99 19.70
CA ASP A 75 -15.03 11.99 20.50
C ASP A 75 -15.12 12.35 21.98
N VAL A 76 -14.15 13.08 22.52
CA VAL A 76 -14.19 13.59 23.90
C VAL A 76 -15.32 14.62 24.03
N PHE A 77 -15.37 15.59 23.13
CA PHE A 77 -16.36 16.67 23.11
C PHE A 77 -17.72 16.26 22.56
N ASP A 78 -17.85 15.06 22.00
CA ASP A 78 -19.10 14.58 21.47
C ASP A 78 -20.12 14.33 22.60
N VAL A 79 -21.10 15.23 22.65
CA VAL A 79 -22.28 15.18 23.51
C VAL A 79 -23.53 14.81 22.73
N VAL A 80 -23.47 14.77 21.39
CA VAL A 80 -24.64 14.59 20.53
C VAL A 80 -24.94 13.10 20.35
N THR A 81 -23.93 12.30 20.01
CA THR A 81 -24.11 10.86 19.76
C THR A 81 -24.76 10.12 20.94
N PRO A 82 -24.38 10.39 22.21
CA PRO A 82 -25.03 9.75 23.36
C PRO A 82 -26.49 10.14 23.60
N ILE A 83 -26.93 11.29 23.08
CA ILE A 83 -28.32 11.77 23.24
C ILE A 83 -29.24 11.10 22.22
N PHE A 84 -28.75 10.86 21.00
CA PHE A 84 -29.56 10.35 19.89
C PHE A 84 -29.46 8.83 19.69
N ILE A 85 -28.38 8.19 20.16
CA ILE A 85 -28.12 6.77 19.92
C ILE A 85 -28.28 5.97 21.23
N PRO A 86 -28.92 4.78 21.21
CA PRO A 86 -29.08 3.94 22.39
C PRO A 86 -27.74 3.68 23.11
N ASN A 87 -27.79 3.72 24.44
CA ASN A 87 -26.67 3.74 25.39
C ASN A 87 -25.53 2.73 25.15
N LYS A 88 -25.77 1.63 24.41
CA LYS A 88 -24.75 0.63 24.09
C LYS A 88 -23.87 1.00 22.88
N ILE A 89 -24.41 1.72 21.91
CA ILE A 89 -23.69 2.13 20.68
C ILE A 89 -23.08 3.52 20.88
N ALA A 90 -23.66 4.34 21.76
CA ALA A 90 -23.16 5.65 22.15
C ALA A 90 -21.72 5.65 22.72
N THR A 91 -21.22 4.51 23.22
CA THR A 91 -19.87 4.37 23.78
C THR A 91 -18.79 4.23 22.70
N ILE A 92 -19.18 4.07 21.43
CA ILE A 92 -18.24 3.92 20.31
C ILE A 92 -17.66 5.30 19.94
N PRO A 93 -16.32 5.45 19.89
CA PRO A 93 -15.66 6.68 19.47
C PRO A 93 -15.80 6.87 17.94
N PHE A 94 -16.91 7.47 17.52
CA PHE A 94 -17.34 7.51 16.13
C PHE A 94 -16.33 8.22 15.21
N PHE A 95 -15.82 9.38 15.62
CA PHE A 95 -14.89 10.17 14.82
C PHE A 95 -13.54 9.47 14.67
N THR A 96 -13.00 8.91 15.75
CA THR A 96 -11.76 8.13 15.71
C THR A 96 -11.88 6.95 14.77
N ILE A 97 -13.01 6.22 14.80
CA ILE A 97 -13.23 5.06 13.92
C ILE A 97 -13.31 5.48 12.45
N ILE A 98 -14.04 6.55 12.13
CA ILE A 98 -14.13 7.05 10.75
C ILE A 98 -12.75 7.46 10.22
N VAL A 99 -12.00 8.23 11.02
CA VAL A 99 -10.64 8.64 10.65
C VAL A 99 -9.76 7.42 10.44
N ALA A 100 -9.76 6.47 11.37
CA ALA A 100 -8.97 5.24 11.26
C ALA A 100 -9.32 4.46 9.99
N LEU A 101 -10.60 4.25 9.70
CA LEU A 101 -11.07 3.56 8.50
C LEU A 101 -10.61 4.28 7.23
N GLY A 102 -10.76 5.60 7.17
CA GLY A 102 -10.31 6.40 6.02
C GLY A 102 -8.81 6.25 5.76
N LEU A 103 -7.99 6.27 6.83
CA LEU A 103 -6.55 6.08 6.74
C LEU A 103 -6.16 4.67 6.31
N VAL A 104 -6.78 3.64 6.89
CA VAL A 104 -6.52 2.23 6.53
C VAL A 104 -6.90 1.97 5.06
N LEU A 105 -8.04 2.49 4.59
CA LEU A 105 -8.45 2.37 3.19
C LEU A 105 -7.48 3.08 2.24
N ASN A 106 -6.94 4.23 2.63
CA ASN A 106 -5.94 4.94 1.84
C ASN A 106 -4.66 4.11 1.68
N GLU A 107 -4.19 3.46 2.76
CA GLU A 107 -3.04 2.54 2.69
C GLU A 107 -3.35 1.29 1.89
N ALA A 108 -4.52 0.69 2.06
CA ALA A 108 -4.93 -0.47 1.28
C ALA A 108 -4.94 -0.17 -0.23
N LYS A 109 -5.41 1.01 -0.62
CA LYS A 109 -5.33 1.49 -2.01
C LYS A 109 -3.88 1.64 -2.47
N SER A 110 -3.01 2.23 -1.66
CA SER A 110 -1.58 2.39 -1.98
C SER A 110 -0.87 1.04 -2.18
N VAL A 111 -1.18 0.05 -1.34
CA VAL A 111 -0.65 -1.31 -1.48
C VAL A 111 -1.13 -1.96 -2.77
N ARG A 112 -2.41 -1.79 -3.13
CA ARG A 112 -2.97 -2.32 -4.38
C ARG A 112 -2.27 -1.73 -5.60
N GLU A 113 -2.09 -0.42 -5.64
CA GLU A 113 -1.36 0.27 -6.72
C GLU A 113 0.08 -0.26 -6.84
N LYS A 114 0.78 -0.46 -5.72
CA LYS A 114 2.13 -1.05 -5.73
C LYS A 114 2.14 -2.49 -6.24
N ALA A 115 1.09 -3.27 -5.99
CA ALA A 115 0.98 -4.65 -6.45
C ALA A 115 0.68 -4.72 -7.96
N GLU A 116 -0.26 -3.91 -8.46
CA GLU A 116 -0.60 -3.81 -9.88
C GLU A 116 0.61 -3.37 -10.73
N ASP A 117 1.33 -2.34 -10.27
CA ASP A 117 2.58 -1.88 -10.89
C ASP A 117 3.61 -3.01 -11.02
N LYS A 118 3.72 -3.87 -10.00
CA LYS A 118 4.66 -4.99 -10.00
C LYS A 118 4.28 -6.04 -11.04
N VAL A 119 2.98 -6.34 -11.18
CA VAL A 119 2.48 -7.30 -12.18
C VAL A 119 2.72 -6.78 -13.60
N ARG A 120 2.34 -5.52 -13.86
CA ARG A 120 2.51 -4.88 -15.18
C ARG A 120 3.97 -4.82 -15.63
N ARG A 121 4.89 -4.52 -14.71
CA ARG A 121 6.33 -4.53 -15.04
C ARG A 121 6.86 -5.92 -15.36
N ARG A 122 6.40 -6.95 -14.65
CA ARG A 122 6.78 -8.34 -14.93
C ARG A 122 6.30 -8.77 -16.31
N SER A 123 5.07 -8.42 -16.69
CA SER A 123 4.57 -8.71 -18.04
C SER A 123 5.36 -7.99 -19.13
N ASP A 124 5.73 -6.72 -18.93
CA ASP A 124 6.52 -5.98 -19.91
C ASP A 124 7.94 -6.54 -20.07
N GLN A 125 8.56 -7.02 -18.98
CA GLN A 125 9.86 -7.71 -19.03
C GLN A 125 9.77 -9.02 -19.81
N THR A 126 8.79 -9.86 -19.49
CA THR A 126 8.54 -11.11 -20.22
C THR A 126 8.26 -10.87 -21.69
N PHE A 127 7.46 -9.85 -22.03
CA PHE A 127 7.19 -9.50 -23.43
C PHE A 127 8.45 -9.06 -24.18
N ARG A 128 9.33 -8.27 -23.54
CA ARG A 128 10.63 -7.89 -24.10
C ARG A 128 11.55 -9.08 -24.33
N GLU A 129 11.58 -10.05 -23.42
CA GLU A 129 12.35 -11.28 -23.58
C GLU A 129 11.84 -12.14 -24.75
N VAL A 130 10.52 -12.28 -24.88
CA VAL A 130 9.91 -12.99 -26.03
C VAL A 130 10.26 -12.32 -27.36
N ILE A 131 10.18 -10.98 -27.43
CA ILE A 131 10.58 -10.24 -28.64
C ILE A 131 12.05 -10.47 -28.98
N LYS A 132 12.95 -10.46 -27.99
CA LYS A 132 14.39 -10.72 -28.21
C LYS A 132 14.62 -12.12 -28.77
N LEU A 133 13.98 -13.14 -28.20
CA LEU A 133 14.10 -14.53 -28.67
C LEU A 133 13.60 -14.70 -30.11
N ILE A 134 12.52 -14.02 -30.49
CA ILE A 134 12.01 -14.05 -31.88
C ILE A 134 13.02 -13.42 -32.84
N LYS A 135 13.60 -12.26 -32.49
CA LYS A 135 14.61 -11.59 -33.32
C LYS A 135 15.86 -12.44 -33.50
N GLU A 136 16.40 -13.00 -32.42
CA GLU A 136 17.58 -13.87 -32.48
C GLU A 136 17.33 -15.08 -33.39
N ARG A 137 16.13 -15.69 -33.33
CA ARG A 137 15.77 -16.80 -34.23
C ARG A 137 15.69 -16.37 -35.69
N GLN A 138 15.16 -15.18 -35.99
CA GLN A 138 15.11 -14.64 -37.35
C GLN A 138 16.53 -14.36 -37.89
N ASP A 139 17.37 -13.69 -37.11
CA ASP A 139 18.75 -13.39 -37.49
C ASP A 139 19.57 -14.66 -37.75
N LEU A 140 19.36 -15.72 -36.97
CA LEU A 140 19.98 -17.03 -37.20
C LEU A 140 19.49 -17.68 -38.51
N MET A 141 18.19 -17.60 -38.82
CA MET A 141 17.66 -18.14 -40.07
C MET A 141 18.16 -17.36 -41.29
N ASP A 142 18.24 -16.04 -41.21
CA ASP A 142 18.73 -15.19 -42.30
C ASP A 142 20.23 -15.42 -42.55
N ASN A 143 21.03 -15.59 -41.50
CA ASN A 143 22.44 -15.95 -41.63
C ASN A 143 22.65 -17.35 -42.22
N LEU A 144 21.80 -18.34 -41.88
CA LEU A 144 21.86 -19.67 -42.50
C LEU A 144 21.45 -19.64 -43.98
N LEU A 145 20.38 -18.90 -44.32
CA LEU A 145 19.93 -18.76 -45.71
C LEU A 145 20.97 -18.07 -46.58
N THR A 146 21.64 -17.03 -46.07
CA THR A 146 22.73 -16.36 -46.80
C THR A 146 23.94 -17.28 -46.98
N HIS A 147 24.36 -18.03 -45.96
CA HIS A 147 25.42 -19.01 -46.09
C HIS A 147 25.11 -20.12 -47.10
N LEU A 148 23.89 -20.66 -47.10
CA LEU A 148 23.46 -21.67 -48.07
C LEU A 148 23.42 -21.11 -49.50
N LYS A 149 23.01 -19.85 -49.66
CA LYS A 149 22.97 -19.18 -50.98
C LYS A 149 24.38 -18.89 -51.50
N ASP A 150 25.30 -18.49 -50.62
CA ASP A 150 26.71 -18.27 -50.96
C ASP A 150 27.45 -19.57 -51.28
N GLU A 151 27.18 -20.66 -50.56
CA GLU A 151 27.70 -21.98 -50.94
C GLU A 151 27.16 -22.44 -52.29
N LYS A 152 25.85 -22.29 -52.54
CA LYS A 152 25.26 -22.66 -53.83
C LYS A 152 25.86 -21.89 -55.00
N ASN A 153 26.12 -20.58 -54.83
CA ASN A 153 26.77 -19.75 -55.83
C ASN A 153 28.26 -20.09 -56.07
N LYS A 154 28.96 -20.68 -55.09
CA LYS A 154 30.33 -21.18 -55.27
C LYS A 154 30.38 -22.50 -56.02
N THR A 155 29.37 -23.36 -55.86
CA THR A 155 29.28 -24.66 -56.53
C THR A 155 28.80 -24.55 -57.98
N GLU A 156 28.05 -23.51 -58.35
CA GLU A 156 27.61 -23.26 -59.74
C GLU A 156 28.66 -22.56 -60.63
N ASN A 157 29.75 -22.03 -60.03
CA ASN A 157 30.85 -21.36 -60.75
C ASN A 157 32.11 -22.24 -60.93
N HIS A 158 32.00 -23.55 -60.70
CA HIS A 158 33.06 -24.54 -60.87
C HIS A 158 32.61 -25.67 -61.80
#